data_AF-A0A5C6N7C8-F1
#
_entry.id   AF-A0A5C6N7C8-F1
#
_cell.length_a   1.000
_cell.length_b   1.000
_cell.length_c   1.000
_cell.angle_alpha   90.00
_cell.angle_beta   90.00
_cell.angle_gamma   90.00
#
_symmetry.space_group_name_H-M   'P 1'
#
loop_
_entity.id
_entity.type
_entity.pdbx_description
1 polymer ?
#
loop_
_entity_poly.entity_id
_entity_poly.type
_entity_poly.pdbx_seq_one_letter_code
_entity_poly.pdbx_strand_id
1 'polypeptide(L)'
;MPVQPSVGEAEEEMEAGKESQLPETNGELEHQGERERGGEETMEESTEDRESDLDESEEQEEEESSDMDDEDCERRRGECLDEMLELEKQFQALKEKLFSERLNQVKVKLEEVLAGQAREYRDPLAALQNSMQARTRVAGVHRELCLQVIHHKRECELQGAKQHLENEQSLLFDTMKTELQEKIRRLEEDRQNIDFNSEWSDDTRDDRCKRKSLFGQSERKKKVTLVSGPFIVYMLRDIDILEDWTAIKKAKTALTPLKKKAEKW
;
A
#
# COMPACT_ATOMS: atom_id res chain seq x y z
N MET A 1 18.18 -22.37 -9.23
CA MET A 1 19.54 -22.42 -8.64
C MET A 1 20.55 -22.13 -9.76
N PRO A 2 21.59 -21.29 -9.55
CA PRO A 2 21.51 -20.03 -8.80
C PRO A 2 22.35 -18.83 -9.40
N VAL A 3 22.02 -17.61 -8.93
CA VAL A 3 22.94 -16.45 -8.66
C VAL A 3 23.45 -15.50 -9.79
N GLN A 4 23.57 -14.20 -9.40
CA GLN A 4 24.06 -12.98 -10.12
C GLN A 4 25.53 -12.65 -9.68
N PRO A 5 26.07 -11.40 -9.54
CA PRO A 5 25.76 -10.01 -10.01
C PRO A 5 26.97 -9.40 -10.80
N SER A 6 27.22 -8.11 -11.09
CA SER A 6 26.57 -6.75 -11.15
C SER A 6 27.39 -5.94 -12.20
N VAL A 7 27.40 -4.61 -12.47
CA VAL A 7 26.94 -3.28 -11.96
C VAL A 7 26.55 -2.48 -13.25
N GLY A 8 25.70 -1.44 -13.37
CA GLY A 8 25.46 -0.20 -12.60
C GLY A 8 26.36 0.97 -13.12
N GLU A 9 26.02 2.26 -13.05
CA GLU A 9 24.87 2.98 -12.47
C GLU A 9 24.59 4.29 -13.24
N ALA A 10 23.33 4.72 -13.36
CA ALA A 10 22.83 6.11 -13.45
C ALA A 10 21.40 6.16 -14.05
N GLU A 11 20.36 6.03 -13.22
CA GLU A 11 18.97 6.29 -13.62
C GLU A 11 18.32 7.32 -12.67
N GLU A 12 17.46 8.17 -13.23
CA GLU A 12 16.77 9.25 -12.52
C GLU A 12 15.38 8.74 -12.11
N GLU A 13 15.23 8.20 -10.90
CA GLU A 13 13.96 7.61 -10.44
C GLU A 13 12.87 8.69 -10.28
N MET A 14 11.90 8.69 -11.19
CA MET A 14 10.66 9.44 -11.02
C MET A 14 9.69 8.63 -10.16
N GLU A 15 9.29 9.20 -9.02
CA GLU A 15 8.61 8.52 -7.90
C GLU A 15 7.37 7.70 -8.32
N ALA A 16 7.55 6.37 -8.45
CA ALA A 16 6.45 5.44 -8.66
C ALA A 16 5.59 5.39 -7.39
N GLY A 17 4.30 5.71 -7.53
CA GLY A 17 3.42 5.94 -6.38
C GLY A 17 3.34 4.75 -5.42
N LYS A 18 3.77 4.97 -4.18
CA LYS A 18 3.56 4.03 -3.07
C LYS A 18 2.07 3.69 -2.96
N GLU A 19 1.76 2.40 -2.94
CA GLU A 19 0.43 1.91 -2.60
C GLU A 19 0.02 2.50 -1.25
N SER A 20 -1.18 3.08 -1.20
CA SER A 20 -1.69 3.72 0.00
C SER A 20 -1.99 2.65 1.04
N GLN A 21 -1.07 2.47 2.00
CA GLN A 21 -1.29 1.63 3.18
C GLN A 21 -2.53 2.13 3.92
N LEU A 22 -3.64 1.42 3.72
CA LEU A 22 -4.85 1.59 4.49
C LEU A 22 -4.52 1.29 5.96
N PRO A 23 -4.92 2.12 6.93
CA PRO A 23 -4.82 1.74 8.33
C PRO A 23 -5.78 0.57 8.58
N GLU A 24 -5.23 -0.63 8.74
CA GLU A 24 -5.97 -1.80 9.22
C GLU A 24 -6.47 -1.51 10.64
N THR A 25 -7.73 -1.08 10.75
CA THR A 25 -8.37 -0.89 12.04
C THR A 25 -8.73 -2.26 12.62
N ASN A 26 -7.78 -2.88 13.34
CA ASN A 26 -8.01 -4.12 14.08
C ASN A 26 -9.12 -3.91 15.12
N GLY A 27 -10.34 -4.26 14.74
CA GLY A 27 -11.54 -4.22 15.56
C GLY A 27 -11.75 -5.51 16.35
N GLU A 28 -10.73 -6.02 17.03
CA GLU A 28 -10.87 -7.13 17.98
C GLU A 28 -11.43 -6.60 19.31
N LEU A 29 -12.75 -6.39 19.34
CA LEU A 29 -13.51 -6.07 20.54
C LEU A 29 -14.13 -7.35 21.14
N GLU A 30 -13.28 -8.25 21.64
CA GLU A 30 -13.75 -9.34 22.50
C GLU A 30 -14.30 -8.80 23.83
N HIS A 31 -15.19 -9.58 24.45
CA HIS A 31 -16.07 -9.09 25.52
C HIS A 31 -15.60 -9.47 26.93
N GLN A 32 -15.87 -8.56 27.87
CA GLN A 32 -16.16 -8.81 29.29
C GLN A 32 -15.11 -9.56 30.13
N GLY A 33 -14.51 -8.83 31.09
CA GLY A 33 -13.57 -9.41 32.04
C GLY A 33 -13.15 -8.49 33.19
N GLU A 34 -14.01 -7.56 33.63
CA GLU A 34 -13.72 -6.75 34.83
C GLU A 34 -13.75 -7.63 36.08
N ARG A 35 -12.61 -8.26 36.40
CA ARG A 35 -12.40 -8.92 37.69
C ARG A 35 -12.12 -7.88 38.77
N GLU A 36 -12.77 -8.09 39.91
CA GLU A 36 -12.79 -7.14 41.01
C GLU A 36 -11.39 -6.86 41.55
N ARG A 37 -11.14 -5.59 41.87
CA ARG A 37 -9.94 -5.16 42.60
C ARG A 37 -10.10 -5.48 44.09
N GLY A 38 -10.11 -6.78 44.41
CA GLY A 38 -10.06 -7.24 45.80
C GLY A 38 -8.80 -6.72 46.49
N GLY A 39 -8.93 -6.31 47.75
CA GLY A 39 -7.79 -6.02 48.59
C GLY A 39 -7.07 -7.31 48.94
N GLU A 40 -5.75 -7.35 48.74
CA GLU A 40 -4.91 -8.45 49.19
C GLU A 40 -4.61 -8.26 50.69
N GLU A 41 -5.63 -8.55 51.51
CA GLU A 41 -5.53 -8.47 52.96
C GLU A 41 -4.77 -9.69 53.48
N THR A 42 -3.45 -9.54 53.60
CA THR A 42 -2.54 -10.53 54.18
C THR A 42 -2.79 -10.69 55.68
N MET A 43 -3.78 -11.51 56.02
CA MET A 43 -4.05 -11.96 57.37
C MET A 43 -2.94 -12.93 57.81
N GLU A 44 -1.89 -12.41 58.45
CA GLU A 44 -0.91 -13.25 59.13
C GLU A 44 -1.56 -13.94 60.34
N GLU A 45 -1.52 -15.27 60.34
CA GLU A 45 -1.93 -16.10 61.46
C GLU A 45 -0.83 -16.06 62.53
N SER A 46 -0.94 -15.14 63.49
CA SER A 46 -0.02 -15.05 64.63
C SER A 46 -0.16 -16.25 65.56
N THR A 47 0.56 -17.33 65.25
CA THR A 47 0.71 -18.52 66.10
C THR A 47 1.60 -18.20 67.30
N GLU A 48 1.07 -17.51 68.31
CA GLU A 48 1.75 -17.33 69.59
C GLU A 48 1.55 -18.56 70.50
N ASP A 49 2.46 -19.52 70.40
CA ASP A 49 2.69 -20.49 71.47
C ASP A 49 3.02 -19.74 72.77
N ARG A 50 2.18 -19.93 73.79
CA ARG A 50 2.41 -19.36 75.12
C ARG A 50 2.03 -20.34 76.22
N GLU A 51 2.87 -21.36 76.37
CA GLU A 51 2.90 -22.17 77.59
C GLU A 51 3.04 -21.23 78.80
N SER A 52 2.16 -21.40 79.77
CA SER A 52 2.05 -20.56 80.96
C SER A 52 1.90 -21.45 82.18
N ASP A 53 2.97 -22.19 82.49
CA ASP A 53 3.19 -22.65 83.87
C ASP A 53 3.15 -21.41 84.78
N LEU A 54 2.09 -21.28 85.56
CA LEU A 54 2.00 -20.32 86.65
C LEU A 54 1.90 -21.10 87.96
N ASP A 55 2.86 -20.84 88.84
CA ASP A 55 3.09 -21.57 90.08
C ASP A 55 1.89 -21.46 91.04
N GLU A 56 1.58 -22.54 91.78
CA GLU A 56 0.40 -22.64 92.65
C GLU A 56 0.67 -21.92 94.00
N SER A 57 0.72 -20.59 93.93
CA SER A 57 1.06 -19.71 95.05
C SER A 57 -0.09 -19.54 96.02
N GLU A 58 -0.12 -20.36 97.09
CA GLU A 58 -1.02 -20.15 98.25
C GLU A 58 -0.62 -18.91 99.07
N GLU A 59 -0.94 -17.71 98.59
CA GLU A 59 -0.85 -16.48 99.40
C GLU A 59 -2.25 -16.07 99.91
N GLN A 60 -2.44 -16.21 101.23
CA GLN A 60 -3.62 -15.76 101.94
C GLN A 60 -3.54 -14.26 102.20
N GLU A 61 -4.17 -13.44 101.35
CA GLU A 61 -4.45 -12.03 101.67
C GLU A 61 -5.85 -11.88 102.30
N GLU A 62 -6.00 -10.83 103.11
CA GLU A 62 -7.03 -10.77 104.16
C GLU A 62 -8.41 -10.29 103.67
N GLU A 63 -9.43 -10.38 104.53
CA GLU A 63 -10.80 -9.90 104.28
C GLU A 63 -10.88 -8.36 104.23
N GLU A 64 -10.34 -7.72 103.19
CA GLU A 64 -10.83 -6.40 102.77
C GLU A 64 -12.07 -6.57 101.87
N SER A 65 -13.15 -7.07 102.49
CA SER A 65 -14.48 -7.18 101.89
C SER A 65 -15.05 -5.79 101.63
N SER A 66 -14.61 -5.17 100.52
CA SER A 66 -15.11 -3.88 100.09
C SER A 66 -16.61 -3.95 99.86
N ASP A 67 -17.36 -3.23 100.70
CA ASP A 67 -18.81 -3.01 100.62
C ASP A 67 -19.11 -2.13 99.39
N MET A 68 -18.92 -2.71 98.21
CA MET A 68 -19.21 -2.10 96.92
C MET A 68 -20.72 -1.98 96.80
N ASP A 69 -21.21 -0.76 96.67
CA ASP A 69 -22.62 -0.44 96.45
C ASP A 69 -23.16 -1.26 95.25
N ASP A 70 -23.95 -2.31 95.52
CA ASP A 70 -24.61 -3.12 94.49
C ASP A 70 -25.46 -2.20 93.56
N GLU A 71 -26.00 -1.10 94.08
CA GLU A 71 -26.71 -0.11 93.27
C GLU A 71 -25.77 0.63 92.29
N ASP A 72 -24.46 0.77 92.58
CA ASP A 72 -23.46 1.32 91.63
C ASP A 72 -23.07 0.29 90.57
N CYS A 73 -22.97 -0.98 90.96
CA CYS A 73 -22.77 -2.08 90.01
C CYS A 73 -23.95 -2.21 89.03
N GLU A 74 -25.20 -2.13 89.49
CA GLU A 74 -26.37 -2.13 88.61
C GLU A 74 -26.48 -0.85 87.76
N ARG A 75 -26.16 0.32 88.33
CA ARG A 75 -26.13 1.63 87.65
C ARG A 75 -25.16 1.65 86.47
N ARG A 76 -23.90 1.25 86.69
CA ARG A 76 -22.86 1.17 85.65
C ARG A 76 -23.18 0.12 84.59
N ARG A 77 -23.88 -0.96 84.96
CA ARG A 77 -24.41 -1.96 84.01
C ARG A 77 -25.55 -1.38 83.16
N GLY A 78 -26.43 -0.57 83.74
CA GLY A 78 -27.47 0.17 83.02
C GLY A 78 -26.89 1.15 82.01
N GLU A 79 -25.94 1.99 82.44
CA GLU A 79 -25.22 2.95 81.58
C GLU A 79 -24.57 2.25 80.37
N CYS A 80 -23.87 1.13 80.59
CA CYS A 80 -23.28 0.34 79.51
C CYS A 80 -24.31 -0.22 78.51
N LEU A 81 -25.49 -0.63 78.99
CA LEU A 81 -26.58 -1.10 78.12
C LEU A 81 -27.21 0.06 77.33
N ASP A 82 -27.38 1.23 77.92
CA ASP A 82 -27.89 2.43 77.23
C ASP A 82 -26.89 2.94 76.17
N GLU A 83 -25.58 2.88 76.44
CA GLU A 83 -24.54 3.15 75.43
C GLU A 83 -24.60 2.16 74.25
N MET A 84 -24.77 0.85 74.52
CA MET A 84 -24.95 -0.15 73.47
C MET A 84 -26.23 0.08 72.65
N LEU A 85 -27.33 0.46 73.30
CA LEU A 85 -28.61 0.76 72.62
C LEU A 85 -28.51 2.00 71.73
N GLU A 86 -27.83 3.06 72.18
CA GLU A 86 -27.60 4.25 71.35
C GLU A 86 -26.62 3.96 70.19
N LEU A 87 -25.61 3.11 70.39
CA LEU A 87 -24.71 2.67 69.32
C LEU A 87 -25.42 1.82 68.25
N GLU A 88 -26.26 0.85 68.62
CA GLU A 88 -27.06 0.06 67.66
C GLU A 88 -28.03 0.98 66.88
N LYS A 89 -28.66 1.93 67.57
CA LYS A 89 -29.51 2.97 66.96
C LYS A 89 -28.75 3.87 65.98
N GLN A 90 -27.51 4.26 66.31
CA GLN A 90 -26.65 5.00 65.38
C GLN A 90 -26.22 4.14 64.18
N PHE A 91 -25.88 2.87 64.40
CA PHE A 91 -25.52 1.92 63.35
C PHE A 91 -26.67 1.70 62.36
N GLN A 92 -27.88 1.43 62.84
CA GLN A 92 -29.07 1.29 62.00
C GLN A 92 -29.38 2.60 61.24
N ALA A 93 -29.23 3.77 61.87
CA ALA A 93 -29.42 5.06 61.18
C ALA A 93 -28.34 5.35 60.11
N LEU A 94 -27.09 4.90 60.30
CA LEU A 94 -26.03 4.99 59.28
C LEU A 94 -26.27 4.02 58.12
N LYS A 95 -26.70 2.80 58.42
CA LYS A 95 -27.09 1.76 57.46
C LYS A 95 -28.26 2.20 56.59
N GLU A 96 -29.30 2.81 57.16
CA GLU A 96 -30.43 3.37 56.40
C GLU A 96 -30.02 4.54 55.49
N LYS A 97 -29.11 5.42 55.94
CA LYS A 97 -28.52 6.47 55.09
C LYS A 97 -27.75 5.87 53.92
N LEU A 98 -26.85 4.91 54.17
CA LEU A 98 -26.05 4.26 53.14
C LEU A 98 -26.91 3.58 52.07
N PHE A 99 -27.96 2.85 52.46
CA PHE A 99 -28.91 2.26 51.52
C PHE A 99 -29.70 3.33 50.75
N SER A 100 -30.14 4.40 51.40
CA SER A 100 -30.87 5.50 50.77
C SER A 100 -30.02 6.24 49.74
N GLU A 101 -28.77 6.56 50.09
CA GLU A 101 -27.79 7.20 49.21
C GLU A 101 -27.48 6.29 48.01
N ARG A 102 -27.19 5.00 48.24
CA ARG A 102 -26.91 4.06 47.16
C ARG A 102 -28.10 3.87 46.22
N LEU A 103 -29.31 3.79 46.76
CA LEU A 103 -30.54 3.72 45.96
C LEU A 103 -30.75 5.00 45.14
N ASN A 104 -30.45 6.18 45.71
CA ASN A 104 -30.60 7.45 45.01
C ASN A 104 -29.52 7.66 43.92
N GLN A 105 -28.28 7.20 44.13
CA GLN A 105 -27.26 7.14 43.06
C GLN A 105 -27.75 6.36 41.83
N VAL A 106 -28.37 5.19 42.07
CA VAL A 106 -28.91 4.34 40.99
C VAL A 106 -30.13 4.98 40.32
N LYS A 107 -31.05 5.60 41.08
CA LYS A 107 -32.18 6.36 40.51
C LYS A 107 -31.71 7.49 39.60
N VAL A 108 -30.78 8.32 40.05
CA VAL A 108 -30.27 9.46 39.24
C VAL A 108 -29.63 8.95 37.94
N LYS A 109 -28.79 7.91 37.99
CA LYS A 109 -28.24 7.30 36.76
C LYS A 109 -29.33 6.72 35.84
N LEU A 110 -30.37 6.10 36.40
CA LEU A 110 -31.49 5.59 35.61
C LEU A 110 -32.30 6.72 34.97
N GLU A 111 -32.53 7.82 35.68
CA GLU A 111 -33.19 9.03 35.16
C GLU A 111 -32.36 9.72 34.07
N GLU A 112 -31.03 9.80 34.21
CA GLU A 112 -30.12 10.29 33.17
C GLU A 112 -30.17 9.43 31.90
N VAL A 113 -30.27 8.11 32.03
CA VAL A 113 -30.41 7.17 30.91
C VAL A 113 -31.79 7.32 30.24
N LEU A 114 -32.87 7.34 31.02
CA LEU A 114 -34.24 7.50 30.51
C LEU A 114 -34.47 8.87 29.84
N ALA A 115 -33.80 9.92 30.32
CA ALA A 115 -33.81 11.24 29.72
C ALA A 115 -32.88 11.39 28.49
N GLY A 116 -32.10 10.35 28.15
CA GLY A 116 -31.11 10.39 27.07
C GLY A 116 -29.93 11.34 27.33
N GLN A 117 -29.66 11.68 28.59
CA GLN A 117 -28.61 12.62 29.00
C GLN A 117 -27.33 11.91 29.48
N ALA A 118 -27.39 10.62 29.79
CA ALA A 118 -26.26 9.80 30.22
C ALA A 118 -25.06 9.90 29.25
N ARG A 119 -24.01 10.60 29.72
CA ARG A 119 -22.79 10.91 28.93
C ARG A 119 -22.05 9.68 28.44
N GLU A 120 -22.06 8.63 29.27
CA GLU A 120 -21.46 7.31 29.03
C GLU A 120 -21.88 6.71 27.67
N TYR A 121 -23.10 7.01 27.19
CA TYR A 121 -23.59 6.60 25.87
C TYR A 121 -23.58 7.75 24.84
N ARG A 122 -23.86 8.98 25.28
CA ARG A 122 -23.98 10.15 24.40
C ARG A 122 -22.65 10.56 23.76
N ASP A 123 -21.55 10.53 24.50
CA ASP A 123 -20.26 11.02 24.02
C ASP A 123 -19.65 10.06 22.96
N PRO A 124 -19.67 8.72 23.14
CA PRO A 124 -19.37 7.77 22.06
C PRO A 124 -20.27 7.92 20.83
N LEU A 125 -21.58 8.15 21.02
CA LEU A 125 -22.52 8.37 19.91
C LEU A 125 -22.17 9.62 19.10
N ALA A 126 -21.83 10.73 19.78
CA ALA A 126 -21.38 11.96 19.12
C ALA A 126 -20.05 11.76 18.38
N ALA A 127 -19.10 11.03 18.96
CA ALA A 127 -17.83 10.68 18.31
C ALA A 127 -18.06 9.83 17.04
N LEU A 128 -18.96 8.85 17.09
CA LEU A 128 -19.34 8.01 15.94
C LEU A 128 -20.03 8.83 14.84
N GLN A 129 -20.97 9.72 15.20
CA GLN A 129 -21.62 10.63 14.25
C GLN A 129 -20.61 11.56 13.57
N ASN A 130 -19.63 12.07 14.32
CA ASN A 130 -18.53 12.88 13.77
C ASN A 130 -17.63 12.07 12.82
N SER A 131 -17.28 10.83 13.18
CA SER A 131 -16.51 9.93 12.30
C SER A 131 -17.27 9.62 11.01
N MET A 132 -18.57 9.33 11.09
CA MET A 132 -19.44 9.13 9.94
C MET A 132 -19.44 10.36 9.01
N GLN A 133 -19.70 11.55 9.56
CA GLN A 133 -19.69 12.80 8.77
C GLN A 133 -18.33 13.06 8.11
N ALA A 134 -17.22 12.82 8.83
CA ALA A 134 -15.88 12.98 8.28
C ALA A 134 -15.64 12.03 7.10
N ARG A 135 -15.97 10.73 7.25
CA ARG A 135 -15.87 9.73 6.17
C ARG A 135 -16.73 10.13 4.96
N THR A 136 -17.97 10.58 5.16
CA THR A 136 -18.85 11.05 4.06
C THR A 136 -18.27 12.25 3.32
N ARG A 137 -17.71 13.24 4.03
CA ARG A 137 -17.07 14.41 3.42
C ARG A 137 -15.83 14.02 2.61
N VAL A 138 -14.96 13.17 3.15
CA VAL A 138 -13.77 12.66 2.46
C VAL A 138 -14.14 11.85 1.21
N ALA A 139 -15.14 10.98 1.29
CA ALA A 139 -15.64 10.22 0.14
C ALA A 139 -16.24 11.14 -0.96
N GLY A 140 -16.88 12.25 -0.57
CA GLY A 140 -17.35 13.28 -1.49
C GLY A 140 -16.21 13.94 -2.27
N VAL A 141 -15.19 14.44 -1.57
CA VAL A 141 -14.00 15.06 -2.18
C VAL A 141 -13.23 14.06 -3.05
N HIS A 142 -13.05 12.82 -2.58
CA HIS A 142 -12.39 11.77 -3.36
C HIS A 142 -13.14 11.49 -4.68
N ARG A 143 -14.47 11.38 -4.64
CA ARG A 143 -15.30 11.22 -5.86
C ARG A 143 -15.12 12.39 -6.83
N GLU A 144 -15.06 13.62 -6.33
CA GLU A 144 -14.86 14.80 -7.16
C GLU A 144 -13.47 14.82 -7.83
N LEU A 145 -12.42 14.50 -7.08
CA LEU A 145 -11.06 14.34 -7.63
C LEU A 145 -10.98 13.23 -8.68
N CYS A 146 -11.63 12.08 -8.46
CA CYS A 146 -11.71 11.02 -9.47
C CYS A 146 -12.40 11.48 -10.77
N LEU A 147 -13.47 12.28 -10.66
CA LEU A 147 -14.14 12.86 -11.83
C LEU A 147 -13.25 13.88 -12.57
N GLN A 148 -12.49 14.71 -11.84
CA GLN A 148 -11.51 15.63 -12.43
C GLN A 148 -10.39 14.88 -13.16
N VAL A 149 -9.84 13.81 -12.57
CA VAL A 149 -8.82 12.96 -13.22
C VAL A 149 -9.34 12.33 -14.52
N ILE A 150 -10.59 11.85 -14.54
CA ILE A 150 -11.23 11.32 -15.75
C ILE A 150 -11.42 12.43 -16.80
N HIS A 151 -11.78 13.65 -16.37
CA HIS A 151 -11.93 14.80 -17.26
C HIS A 151 -10.61 15.19 -17.93
N HIS A 152 -9.56 15.43 -17.13
CA HIS A 152 -8.23 15.81 -17.63
C HIS A 152 -7.64 14.71 -18.53
N LYS A 153 -7.82 13.43 -18.19
CA LYS A 153 -7.37 12.33 -19.06
C LYS A 153 -8.03 12.39 -20.44
N ARG A 154 -9.36 12.55 -20.48
CA ARG A 154 -10.12 12.70 -21.73
C ARG A 154 -9.69 13.93 -22.54
N GLU A 155 -9.43 15.05 -21.88
CA GLU A 155 -8.97 16.28 -22.55
C GLU A 155 -7.57 16.11 -23.16
N CYS A 156 -6.63 15.52 -22.41
CA CYS A 156 -5.29 15.22 -22.91
C CYS A 156 -5.31 14.20 -24.07
N GLU A 157 -6.16 13.18 -24.01
CA GLU A 157 -6.36 12.21 -25.11
C GLU A 157 -6.92 12.90 -26.36
N LEU A 158 -7.93 13.78 -26.22
CA LEU A 158 -8.50 14.55 -27.34
C LEU A 158 -7.49 15.53 -27.95
N GLN A 159 -6.72 16.24 -27.11
CA GLN A 159 -5.68 17.15 -27.58
C GLN A 159 -4.55 16.39 -28.28
N GLY A 160 -4.07 15.29 -27.70
CA GLY A 160 -3.03 14.45 -28.29
C GLY A 160 -3.44 13.87 -29.64
N ALA A 161 -4.65 13.31 -29.75
CA ALA A 161 -5.19 12.79 -31.01
C ALA A 161 -5.31 13.89 -32.09
N LYS A 162 -5.74 15.10 -31.71
CA LYS A 162 -5.81 16.24 -32.62
C LYS A 162 -4.41 16.65 -33.11
N GLN A 163 -3.46 16.84 -32.20
CA GLN A 163 -2.09 17.24 -32.53
C GLN A 163 -1.36 16.18 -33.37
N HIS A 164 -1.61 14.89 -33.10
CA HIS A 164 -1.09 13.78 -33.91
C HIS A 164 -1.55 13.90 -35.37
N LEU A 165 -2.85 14.09 -35.60
CA LEU A 165 -3.44 14.24 -36.93
C LEU A 165 -2.92 15.49 -37.66
N GLU A 166 -2.78 16.62 -36.97
CA GLU A 166 -2.24 17.86 -37.53
C GLU A 166 -0.76 17.69 -37.93
N ASN A 167 0.03 16.98 -37.12
CA ASN A 167 1.44 16.66 -37.41
C ASN A 167 1.58 15.65 -38.58
N GLU A 168 0.77 14.59 -38.62
CA GLU A 168 0.76 13.61 -39.72
C GLU A 168 0.40 14.27 -41.06
N GLN A 169 -0.57 15.18 -41.07
CA GLN A 169 -0.93 15.94 -42.27
C GLN A 169 0.25 16.79 -42.76
N SER A 170 0.92 17.55 -41.88
CA SER A 170 2.08 18.36 -42.25
C SER A 170 3.24 17.50 -42.77
N LEU A 171 3.56 16.40 -42.08
CA LEU A 171 4.62 15.47 -42.46
C LEU A 171 4.36 14.81 -43.83
N LEU A 172 3.10 14.45 -44.11
CA LEU A 172 2.70 13.93 -45.41
C LEU A 172 2.82 14.99 -46.51
N PHE A 173 2.39 16.23 -46.26
CA PHE A 173 2.55 17.33 -47.22
C PHE A 173 4.02 17.61 -47.55
N ASP A 174 4.91 17.69 -46.56
CA ASP A 174 6.35 17.90 -46.81
C ASP A 174 7.02 16.68 -47.46
N THR A 175 6.57 15.45 -47.18
CA THR A 175 7.04 14.24 -47.87
C THR A 175 6.61 14.24 -49.34
N MET A 176 5.34 14.53 -49.64
CA MET A 176 4.85 14.65 -51.02
C MET A 176 5.56 15.79 -51.79
N LYS A 177 5.80 16.92 -51.12
CA LYS A 177 6.53 18.08 -51.67
C LYS A 177 7.98 17.77 -51.99
N THR A 178 8.71 17.13 -51.06
CA THR A 178 10.11 16.71 -51.30
C THR A 178 10.20 15.63 -52.36
N GLU A 179 9.28 14.67 -52.41
CA GLU A 179 9.15 13.72 -53.52
C GLU A 179 8.95 14.42 -54.88
N LEU A 180 8.10 15.44 -54.96
CA LEU A 180 7.85 16.19 -56.19
C LEU A 180 9.07 17.03 -56.61
N GLN A 181 9.74 17.67 -55.65
CA GLN A 181 10.98 18.42 -55.89
C GLN A 181 12.11 17.50 -56.40
N GLU A 182 12.24 16.30 -55.81
CA GLU A 182 13.23 15.30 -56.25
C GLU A 182 12.89 14.71 -57.64
N LYS A 183 11.60 14.53 -57.96
CA LYS A 183 11.15 14.14 -59.31
C LYS A 183 11.45 15.23 -60.34
N ILE A 184 11.25 16.51 -59.99
CA ILE A 184 11.63 17.65 -60.84
C ILE A 184 13.15 17.67 -61.05
N ARG A 185 13.94 17.60 -59.96
CA ARG A 185 15.40 17.61 -60.03
C ARG A 185 15.95 16.52 -60.96
N ARG A 186 15.45 15.29 -60.86
CA ARG A 186 15.86 14.19 -61.75
C ARG A 186 15.48 14.42 -63.21
N LEU A 187 14.32 15.02 -63.50
CA LEU A 187 13.93 15.38 -64.87
C LEU A 187 14.78 16.53 -65.44
N GLU A 188 15.23 17.45 -64.60
CA GLU A 188 16.17 18.52 -64.98
C GLU A 188 17.60 17.98 -65.19
N GLU A 189 18.03 17.02 -64.38
CA GLU A 189 19.30 16.29 -64.53
C GLU A 189 19.28 15.41 -65.78
N ASP A 190 18.21 14.66 -66.03
CA ASP A 190 18.03 13.86 -67.25
C ASP A 190 18.05 14.75 -68.52
N ARG A 191 17.42 15.93 -68.48
CA ARG A 191 17.45 16.87 -69.62
C ARG A 191 18.87 17.40 -69.85
N GLN A 192 19.54 17.89 -68.81
CA GLN A 192 20.93 18.36 -68.91
C GLN A 192 21.88 17.26 -69.40
N ASN A 193 21.69 16.02 -68.95
CA ASN A 193 22.46 14.86 -69.39
C ASN A 193 22.21 14.50 -70.86
N ILE A 194 20.97 14.65 -71.36
CA ILE A 194 20.65 14.52 -72.79
C ILE A 194 21.33 15.63 -73.60
N ASP A 195 21.24 16.88 -73.15
CA ASP A 195 21.84 18.04 -73.83
C ASP A 195 23.38 17.88 -73.92
N PHE A 196 24.04 17.55 -72.80
CA PHE A 196 25.50 17.34 -72.71
C PHE A 196 25.97 16.11 -73.51
N ASN A 197 25.20 15.00 -73.48
CA ASN A 197 25.49 13.83 -74.30
C ASN A 197 25.24 14.09 -75.80
N SER A 198 24.38 15.04 -76.17
CA SER A 198 24.21 15.47 -77.55
C SER A 198 25.43 16.24 -78.05
N GLU A 199 25.99 17.13 -77.23
CA GLU A 199 27.19 17.91 -77.57
C GLU A 199 28.42 17.00 -77.78
N TRP A 200 28.62 15.98 -76.94
CA TRP A 200 29.64 14.95 -77.17
C TRP A 200 29.30 13.94 -78.29
N SER A 201 28.05 13.88 -78.76
CA SER A 201 27.66 12.99 -79.88
C SER A 201 27.90 13.60 -81.27
N ASP A 202 28.15 14.90 -81.37
CA ASP A 202 28.30 15.59 -82.67
C ASP A 202 29.74 15.44 -83.22
N ASP A 203 30.76 15.50 -82.37
CA ASP A 203 32.18 15.29 -82.73
C ASP A 203 32.54 13.84 -83.11
N THR A 204 31.56 12.92 -83.10
CA THR A 204 31.73 11.53 -83.55
C THR A 204 30.76 11.14 -84.69
N ARG A 205 30.27 12.14 -85.46
CA ARG A 205 29.39 11.94 -86.62
C ARG A 205 29.87 12.58 -87.91
N ASP A 206 31.11 12.27 -88.28
CA ASP A 206 31.37 11.96 -89.69
C ASP A 206 31.68 10.46 -89.88
N ASP A 207 31.25 9.94 -91.03
CA ASP A 207 31.24 8.55 -91.50
C ASP A 207 30.30 7.50 -90.85
N ARG A 208 29.77 6.62 -91.72
CA ARG A 208 29.04 5.35 -91.50
C ARG A 208 27.66 5.37 -90.87
N CYS A 209 26.69 5.84 -91.65
CA CYS A 209 25.38 5.19 -91.71
C CYS A 209 25.52 3.68 -91.97
N LYS A 210 25.08 2.81 -91.03
CA LYS A 210 24.74 1.39 -91.31
C LYS A 210 23.88 0.71 -90.21
N ARG A 211 22.58 0.60 -90.51
CA ARG A 211 21.82 -0.68 -90.51
C ARG A 211 21.79 -1.54 -89.21
N LYS A 212 20.77 -1.27 -88.39
CA LYS A 212 19.70 -2.23 -88.04
C LYS A 212 20.08 -3.49 -87.20
N SER A 213 19.96 -3.37 -85.88
CA SER A 213 19.57 -4.45 -84.96
C SER A 213 18.54 -3.89 -83.99
N LEU A 214 17.23 -4.11 -84.19
CA LEU A 214 16.48 -5.31 -83.78
C LEU A 214 16.47 -5.55 -82.26
N PHE A 215 15.35 -5.16 -81.67
CA PHE A 215 14.68 -5.69 -80.47
C PHE A 215 15.45 -6.66 -79.55
N GLY A 216 15.67 -6.21 -78.31
CA GLY A 216 15.16 -6.93 -77.14
C GLY A 216 15.99 -8.10 -76.61
N GLN A 217 17.06 -7.82 -75.88
CA GLN A 217 17.41 -8.68 -74.74
C GLN A 217 16.45 -8.40 -73.59
N SER A 218 15.34 -9.15 -73.58
CA SER A 218 14.36 -9.15 -72.48
C SER A 218 15.02 -9.49 -71.14
N GLU A 219 14.63 -8.78 -70.08
CA GLU A 219 15.08 -9.07 -68.72
C GLU A 219 14.80 -10.53 -68.33
N ARG A 220 15.84 -11.29 -67.99
CA ARG A 220 15.68 -12.59 -67.34
C ARG A 220 15.39 -12.43 -65.83
N LYS A 221 14.33 -11.68 -65.52
CA LYS A 221 13.68 -11.71 -64.21
C LYS A 221 13.21 -13.15 -63.97
N LYS A 222 13.93 -13.86 -63.10
CA LYS A 222 13.52 -15.19 -62.61
C LYS A 222 12.13 -15.04 -62.01
N LYS A 223 11.11 -15.66 -62.61
CA LYS A 223 9.76 -15.69 -62.04
C LYS A 223 9.84 -16.42 -60.71
N VAL A 224 9.68 -15.70 -59.60
CA VAL A 224 9.52 -16.32 -58.29
C VAL A 224 8.26 -17.18 -58.34
N THR A 225 8.37 -18.44 -57.98
CA THR A 225 7.23 -19.36 -57.96
C THR A 225 6.20 -18.85 -56.96
N LEU A 226 5.04 -18.42 -57.45
CA LEU A 226 3.90 -18.08 -56.61
C LEU A 226 3.37 -19.37 -55.96
N VAL A 227 3.82 -19.63 -54.73
CA VAL A 227 3.31 -20.74 -53.91
C VAL A 227 1.88 -20.38 -53.50
N SER A 228 0.90 -20.97 -54.18
CA SER A 228 -0.52 -20.81 -53.83
C SER A 228 -0.86 -21.68 -52.62
N GLY A 229 -0.74 -21.08 -51.44
CA GLY A 229 -1.03 -21.70 -50.14
C GLY A 229 -0.68 -20.75 -48.99
N PRO A 230 -1.08 -21.07 -47.74
CA PRO A 230 -0.71 -20.28 -46.57
C PRO A 230 0.80 -20.34 -46.33
N PHE A 231 1.50 -19.31 -46.79
CA PHE A 231 2.96 -19.21 -46.68
C PHE A 231 3.35 -18.65 -45.31
N ILE A 232 4.06 -19.43 -44.50
CA ILE A 232 4.58 -18.98 -43.21
C ILE A 232 5.80 -18.07 -43.47
N VAL A 233 5.58 -16.76 -43.37
CA VAL A 233 6.62 -15.76 -43.55
C VAL A 233 7.50 -15.70 -42.30
N TYR A 234 8.60 -16.45 -42.29
CA TYR A 234 9.64 -16.31 -41.26
C TYR A 234 10.55 -15.08 -41.52
N MET A 235 9.96 -13.88 -41.58
CA MET A 235 10.75 -12.64 -41.40
C MET A 235 11.07 -12.52 -39.92
N LEU A 236 12.28 -12.95 -39.54
CA LEU A 236 12.91 -12.50 -38.30
C LEU A 236 13.10 -10.97 -38.35
N ARG A 237 13.16 -10.30 -37.20
CA ARG A 237 13.43 -8.85 -37.13
C ARG A 237 14.90 -8.62 -37.43
N ASP A 238 15.27 -7.43 -37.91
CA ASP A 238 16.66 -7.10 -38.21
C ASP A 238 17.59 -7.29 -36.99
N ILE A 239 17.07 -7.08 -35.77
CA ILE A 239 17.76 -7.34 -34.50
C ILE A 239 18.15 -8.83 -34.39
N ASP A 240 17.17 -9.72 -34.58
CA ASP A 240 17.36 -11.18 -34.46
C ASP A 240 18.34 -11.68 -35.54
N ILE A 241 18.24 -11.14 -36.76
CA ILE A 241 19.13 -11.43 -37.90
C ILE A 241 20.57 -10.98 -37.60
N LEU A 242 20.75 -9.82 -36.97
CA LEU A 242 22.06 -9.28 -36.57
C LEU A 242 22.68 -10.07 -35.41
N GLU A 243 21.87 -10.58 -34.49
CA GLU A 243 22.32 -11.47 -33.41
C GLU A 243 22.81 -12.81 -33.97
N ASP A 244 22.01 -13.49 -34.79
CA ASP A 244 22.39 -14.74 -35.47
C ASP A 244 23.64 -14.58 -36.34
N TRP A 245 23.72 -13.48 -37.12
CA TRP A 245 24.91 -13.15 -37.91
C TRP A 245 26.17 -13.01 -37.04
N THR A 246 26.03 -12.38 -35.88
CA THR A 246 27.12 -12.20 -34.90
C THR A 246 27.50 -13.52 -34.25
N ALA A 247 26.53 -14.38 -33.91
CA ALA A 247 26.76 -15.73 -33.39
C ALA A 247 27.50 -16.62 -34.41
N ILE A 248 27.07 -16.62 -35.68
CA ILE A 248 27.73 -17.33 -36.78
C ILE A 248 29.17 -16.83 -36.99
N LYS A 249 29.40 -15.51 -36.93
CA LYS A 249 30.73 -14.92 -37.03
C LYS A 249 31.64 -15.36 -35.87
N LYS A 250 31.12 -15.33 -34.63
CA LYS A 250 31.81 -15.77 -33.40
C LYS A 250 32.14 -17.27 -33.45
N ALA A 251 31.22 -18.12 -33.91
CA ALA A 251 31.43 -19.54 -34.10
C ALA A 251 32.50 -19.83 -35.17
N LYS A 252 32.49 -19.12 -36.30
CA LYS A 252 33.54 -19.25 -37.34
C LYS A 252 34.93 -18.87 -36.81
N THR A 253 35.05 -17.84 -35.97
CA THR A 253 36.33 -17.49 -35.33
C THR A 253 36.75 -18.48 -34.24
N ALA A 254 35.82 -19.22 -33.62
CA ALA A 254 36.16 -20.29 -32.68
C ALA A 254 36.59 -21.59 -33.39
N LEU A 255 36.16 -21.81 -34.64
CA LEU A 255 36.43 -23.03 -35.40
C LEU A 255 37.75 -23.01 -36.19
N THR A 256 38.50 -21.90 -36.20
CA THR A 256 39.85 -21.88 -36.78
C THR A 256 40.83 -22.69 -35.92
N PRO A 257 41.39 -23.82 -36.41
CA PRO A 257 42.07 -24.78 -35.54
C PRO A 257 43.45 -24.28 -35.11
N LEU A 258 43.64 -24.15 -33.78
CA LEU A 258 44.96 -23.95 -33.19
C LEU A 258 45.83 -25.19 -33.49
N LYS A 259 46.83 -25.04 -34.36
CA LYS A 259 47.68 -26.16 -34.80
C LYS A 259 48.48 -26.72 -33.62
N LYS A 260 48.08 -27.89 -33.12
CA LYS A 260 48.88 -28.70 -32.19
C LYS A 260 50.27 -28.96 -32.81
N LYS A 261 51.34 -28.49 -32.17
CA LYS A 261 52.64 -29.18 -32.28
C LYS A 261 52.54 -30.44 -31.42
N ALA A 262 52.98 -31.56 -31.96
CA ALA A 262 52.94 -32.84 -31.26
C ALA A 262 54.15 -32.97 -30.31
N GLU A 263 53.92 -33.59 -29.15
CA GLU A 263 54.98 -34.28 -28.43
C GLU A 263 55.42 -35.52 -29.23
N LYS A 264 56.71 -35.89 -29.14
CA LYS A 264 57.13 -37.27 -28.88
C LYS A 264 58.65 -37.38 -28.68
N TRP A 265 59.00 -37.99 -27.55
CA TRP A 265 60.32 -38.51 -27.15
C TRP A 265 61.46 -37.47 -27.05
#